data_AF-A0A523RYR9-F1
#
_entry.id   AF-A0A523RYR9-F1
#
_cell.length_a   1.000
_cell.length_b   1.000
_cell.length_c   1.000
_cell.angle_alpha   90.00
_cell.angle_beta   90.00
_cell.angle_gamma   90.00
#
_symmetry.space_group_name_H-M   'P 1'
#
loop_
_entity.id
_entity.type
_entity.pdbx_description
1 polymer ?
#
loop_
_entity_poly.entity_id
_entity_poly.type
_entity_poly.pdbx_seq_one_letter_code
_entity_poly.pdbx_strand_id
1 'polypeptide(L)'
;LASFSQQSQRYVKINKEGFPYIVPKSISQDKELAKIFIDTIKELDGIYQLSLDRNIAAEDARYILPQAVTTKMIISANARELLLIFKLRCCNRAQWEIREVAMNMLREVKKIAPTIFENAGPPCILGPCSEGELSCGKPWSKNKEKGVNG
;
A
#
# COMPACT_ATOMS: atom_id res chain seq x y z
N LEU A 1 -3.34 17.58 2.90
CA LEU A 1 -4.80 17.47 3.01
C LEU A 1 -5.40 16.87 1.74
N ALA A 2 -6.16 15.78 1.86
CA ALA A 2 -6.82 15.06 0.76
C ALA A 2 -8.14 14.46 1.26
N SER A 3 -9.05 14.10 0.34
CA SER A 3 -10.31 13.42 0.66
C SER A 3 -10.17 11.92 0.39
N PHE A 4 -10.73 11.10 1.29
CA PHE A 4 -10.62 9.65 1.25
C PHE A 4 -12.01 9.02 1.34
N SER A 5 -12.27 8.03 0.48
CA SER A 5 -13.41 7.12 0.62
C SER A 5 -12.87 5.70 0.61
N GLN A 6 -13.13 4.94 1.68
CA GLN A 6 -12.60 3.60 1.85
C GLN A 6 -13.74 2.59 1.99
N GLN A 7 -13.55 1.41 1.43
CA GLN A 7 -14.44 0.29 1.60
C GLN A 7 -14.57 -0.06 3.10
N SER A 8 -15.79 0.06 3.62
CA SER A 8 -16.09 -0.28 5.00
C SER A 8 -16.21 -1.80 5.19
N GLN A 9 -15.37 -2.35 6.04
CA GLN A 9 -15.46 -3.74 6.50
C GLN A 9 -16.65 -3.98 7.46
N ARG A 10 -17.40 -2.94 7.84
CA ARG A 10 -18.65 -3.09 8.62
C ARG A 10 -19.83 -3.49 7.72
N TYR A 11 -19.85 -2.96 6.50
CA TYR A 11 -21.00 -3.06 5.59
C TYR A 11 -20.77 -4.05 4.45
N VAL A 12 -19.52 -4.18 3.98
CA VAL A 12 -19.19 -5.15 2.95
C VAL A 12 -18.87 -6.47 3.63
N LYS A 13 -19.85 -7.38 3.61
CA LYS A 13 -19.64 -8.76 4.04
C LYS A 13 -18.61 -9.41 3.12
N ILE A 14 -17.66 -10.11 3.73
CA ILE A 14 -16.71 -10.91 3.00
C ILE A 14 -17.45 -12.17 2.53
N ASN A 15 -17.53 -12.35 1.21
CA ASN A 15 -18.21 -13.49 0.60
C ASN A 15 -17.49 -14.81 0.93
N LYS A 16 -18.10 -15.94 0.57
CA LYS A 16 -17.55 -17.30 0.79
C LYS A 16 -16.20 -17.59 0.10
N GLU A 17 -15.67 -16.66 -0.70
CA GLU A 17 -14.37 -16.75 -1.36
C GLU A 17 -13.20 -16.34 -0.46
N GLY A 18 -13.48 -15.89 0.77
CA GLY A 18 -12.50 -15.39 1.71
C GLY A 18 -12.11 -13.94 1.46
N PHE A 19 -11.41 -13.32 2.41
CA PHE A 19 -10.97 -11.93 2.25
C PHE A 19 -9.73 -11.82 1.35
N PRO A 20 -9.64 -10.82 0.46
CA PRO A 20 -8.45 -10.61 -0.35
C PRO A 20 -7.29 -10.13 0.52
N TYR A 21 -6.11 -10.74 0.40
CA TYR A 21 -4.92 -10.42 1.20
C TYR A 21 -3.64 -10.32 0.36
N ILE A 22 -2.61 -9.69 0.92
CA ILE A 22 -1.26 -9.62 0.33
C ILE A 22 -0.29 -10.44 1.17
N VAL A 23 0.53 -11.27 0.51
CA VAL A 23 1.68 -11.93 1.13
C VAL A 23 2.93 -11.09 0.85
N PRO A 24 3.63 -10.57 1.88
CA PRO A 24 4.87 -9.83 1.71
C PRO A 24 5.92 -10.64 0.94
N LYS A 25 6.70 -9.98 0.08
CA LYS A 25 7.74 -10.64 -0.73
C LYS A 25 8.75 -11.41 0.13
N SER A 26 9.16 -10.83 1.25
CA SER A 26 10.06 -11.45 2.22
C SER A 26 9.51 -12.75 2.82
N ILE A 27 8.18 -12.85 2.99
CA ILE A 27 7.52 -14.07 3.44
C ILE A 27 7.41 -15.06 2.27
N SER A 28 7.02 -14.60 1.08
CA SER A 28 6.82 -15.46 -0.09
C SER A 28 8.08 -16.20 -0.58
N GLN A 29 9.27 -15.69 -0.24
CA GLN A 29 10.55 -16.30 -0.61
C GLN A 29 10.85 -17.57 0.19
N ASP A 30 10.31 -17.67 1.41
CA ASP A 30 10.37 -18.86 2.23
C ASP A 30 9.09 -19.67 2.03
N LYS A 31 9.20 -20.84 1.40
CA LYS A 31 8.05 -21.69 1.08
C LYS A 31 7.31 -22.19 2.31
N GLU A 32 8.05 -22.49 3.39
CA GLU A 32 7.45 -23.00 4.62
C GLU A 32 6.71 -21.87 5.33
N LEU A 33 7.35 -20.72 5.50
CA LEU A 33 6.74 -19.56 6.13
C LEU A 33 5.54 -19.04 5.33
N ALA A 34 5.64 -19.01 3.99
CA ALA A 34 4.54 -18.63 3.12
C ALA A 34 3.34 -19.58 3.28
N LYS A 35 3.59 -20.88 3.40
CA LYS A 35 2.54 -21.88 3.65
C LYS A 35 1.86 -21.62 5.01
N ILE A 36 2.64 -21.47 6.09
CA ILE A 36 2.12 -21.19 7.43
C ILE A 36 1.26 -19.92 7.39
N PHE A 37 1.77 -18.85 6.78
CA PHE A 37 1.04 -17.59 6.65
C PHE A 37 -0.31 -17.79 5.94
N ILE A 38 -0.32 -18.46 4.79
CA ILE A 38 -1.55 -18.70 4.01
C ILE A 38 -2.54 -19.57 4.78
N ASP A 39 -2.06 -20.61 5.47
CA ASP A 39 -2.92 -21.50 6.24
C ASP A 39 -3.54 -20.77 7.44
N THR A 40 -2.77 -19.94 8.16
CA THR A 40 -3.30 -19.09 9.23
C THR A 40 -4.35 -18.12 8.70
N ILE A 41 -4.14 -17.49 7.54
CA ILE A 41 -5.15 -16.61 6.94
C ILE A 41 -6.48 -17.34 6.71
N LYS A 42 -6.44 -18.59 6.22
CA LYS A 42 -7.64 -19.42 6.01
C LYS A 42 -8.33 -19.78 7.33
N GLU A 43 -7.56 -20.05 8.38
CA GLU A 43 -8.13 -20.30 9.71
C GLU A 43 -8.88 -19.07 10.25
N LEU A 44 -8.27 -17.88 10.11
CA LEU A 44 -8.91 -16.62 10.51
C LEU A 44 -10.19 -16.35 9.70
N ASP A 45 -10.20 -16.67 8.40
CA ASP A 45 -11.40 -16.60 7.56
C ASP A 45 -12.50 -17.56 8.04
N GLY A 46 -12.14 -18.80 8.39
CA GLY A 46 -13.05 -19.77 8.99
C GLY A 46 -13.68 -19.26 10.29
N ILE A 47 -12.89 -18.64 11.17
CA ILE A 47 -13.38 -18.04 12.42
C ILE A 47 -14.33 -16.86 12.12
N TYR A 48 -14.00 -16.04 11.13
CA TYR A 48 -14.85 -14.93 10.71
C TYR A 48 -16.21 -15.44 10.20
N GLN A 49 -16.23 -16.43 9.31
CA GLN A 49 -17.47 -17.02 8.78
C GLN A 49 -18.29 -17.70 9.89
N LEU A 50 -17.65 -18.46 10.77
CA LEU A 50 -18.31 -19.06 11.94
C LEU A 50 -18.96 -18.00 12.82
N SER A 51 -18.30 -16.85 13.01
CA SER A 51 -18.86 -15.75 13.80
C SER A 51 -20.14 -15.21 13.14
N LEU A 52 -20.15 -15.05 11.82
CA LEU A 52 -21.34 -14.63 11.07
C LEU A 52 -22.48 -15.65 11.17
N ASP A 53 -22.17 -16.95 11.03
CA ASP A 53 -23.14 -18.04 11.16
C ASP A 53 -23.77 -18.10 12.56
N ARG A 54 -23.06 -17.59 13.57
CA ARG A 54 -23.51 -17.46 14.96
C ARG A 54 -24.24 -16.14 15.24
N ASN A 55 -24.63 -15.39 14.21
CA ASN A 55 -25.29 -14.08 14.30
C ASN A 55 -24.47 -12.99 15.00
N ILE A 56 -23.14 -13.12 15.05
CA ILE A 56 -22.28 -12.02 15.48
C ILE A 56 -22.23 -10.96 14.37
N ALA A 57 -22.33 -9.69 14.75
CA ALA A 57 -22.28 -8.59 13.81
C ALA A 57 -20.92 -8.56 13.07
N ALA A 58 -20.93 -8.26 11.77
CA ALA A 58 -19.72 -8.22 10.96
C ALA A 58 -18.69 -7.19 11.48
N GLU A 59 -19.15 -6.15 12.18
CA GLU A 59 -18.28 -5.13 12.77
C GLU A 59 -17.48 -5.61 13.98
N ASP A 60 -17.96 -6.66 14.66
CA ASP A 60 -17.26 -7.36 15.75
C ASP A 60 -16.45 -8.53 15.20
N ALA A 61 -17.04 -9.32 14.30
CA ALA A 61 -16.37 -10.47 13.70
C ALA A 61 -15.06 -10.09 12.98
N ARG A 62 -15.01 -8.89 12.37
CA ARG A 62 -13.81 -8.40 11.66
C ARG A 62 -12.58 -8.16 12.54
N TYR A 63 -12.69 -8.20 13.88
CA TYR A 63 -11.55 -8.00 14.78
C TYR A 63 -10.46 -9.06 14.59
N ILE A 64 -10.81 -10.20 13.99
CA ILE A 64 -9.88 -11.27 13.64
C ILE A 64 -9.10 -10.99 12.34
N LEU A 65 -9.52 -10.00 11.54
CA LEU A 65 -8.92 -9.73 10.24
C LEU A 65 -7.50 -9.16 10.40
N PRO A 66 -6.49 -9.77 9.76
CA PRO A 66 -5.11 -9.30 9.83
C PRO A 66 -4.87 -8.05 8.97
N GLN A 67 -3.78 -7.33 9.22
CA GLN A 67 -3.37 -6.17 8.41
C GLN A 67 -3.04 -6.52 6.95
N ALA A 68 -2.87 -7.80 6.64
CA ALA A 68 -2.66 -8.28 5.29
C ALA A 68 -3.92 -8.15 4.40
N VAL A 69 -5.12 -8.01 5.01
CA VAL A 69 -6.37 -7.87 4.27
C VAL A 69 -6.38 -6.56 3.49
N THR A 70 -6.60 -6.67 2.19
CA THR A 70 -6.67 -5.51 1.30
C THR A 70 -7.98 -4.77 1.44
N THR A 71 -7.93 -3.48 1.16
CA THR A 71 -9.10 -2.60 1.13
C THR A 71 -9.06 -1.78 -0.15
N LYS A 72 -10.22 -1.38 -0.64
CA LYS A 72 -10.33 -0.43 -1.75
C LYS A 72 -10.47 0.96 -1.19
N MET A 73 -9.69 1.89 -1.72
CA MET A 73 -9.69 3.29 -1.33
C MET A 73 -9.68 4.20 -2.55
N ILE A 74 -10.51 5.23 -2.52
CA ILE A 74 -10.53 6.33 -3.48
C ILE A 74 -9.92 7.54 -2.77
N ILE A 75 -8.95 8.16 -3.42
CA ILE A 75 -8.26 9.35 -2.91
C ILE A 75 -8.46 10.48 -3.91
N SER A 76 -8.93 11.63 -3.43
CA SER A 76 -8.98 12.88 -4.19
C SER A 76 -8.03 13.88 -3.57
N ALA A 77 -7.08 14.38 -4.36
CA ALA A 77 -6.06 15.32 -3.93
C ALA A 77 -5.75 16.33 -5.04
N ASN A 78 -5.48 17.58 -4.65
CA ASN A 78 -4.99 18.59 -5.60
C ASN A 78 -3.50 18.34 -5.94
N ALA A 79 -2.98 19.07 -6.93
CA ALA A 79 -1.60 18.89 -7.40
C ALA A 79 -0.54 19.11 -6.31
N ARG A 80 -0.71 20.12 -5.44
CA ARG A 80 0.23 20.39 -4.33
C ARG A 80 0.32 19.21 -3.38
N GLU A 81 -0.81 18.58 -3.11
CA GLU A 81 -0.92 17.46 -2.18
C GLU A 81 -0.38 16.17 -2.81
N LEU A 82 -0.62 15.96 -4.10
CA LEU A 82 0.03 14.89 -4.85
C LEU A 82 1.56 15.03 -4.84
N LEU A 83 2.10 16.22 -5.04
CA LEU A 83 3.55 16.48 -4.94
C LEU A 83 4.10 16.11 -3.55
N LEU A 84 3.38 16.45 -2.48
CA LEU A 84 3.76 16.05 -1.12
C LEU A 84 3.69 14.52 -0.93
N ILE A 85 2.64 13.88 -1.41
CA ILE A 85 2.49 12.41 -1.37
C ILE A 85 3.69 11.76 -2.07
N PHE A 86 4.04 12.18 -3.29
CA PHE A 86 5.17 11.63 -4.01
C PHE A 86 6.50 11.89 -3.30
N LYS A 87 6.69 13.07 -2.72
CA LYS A 87 7.88 13.40 -1.91
C LYS A 87 8.09 12.40 -0.77
N LEU A 88 7.02 12.04 -0.07
CA LEU A 88 7.09 11.17 1.11
C LEU A 88 7.04 9.68 0.77
N ARG A 89 6.24 9.30 -0.22
CA ARG A 89 5.88 7.89 -0.46
C ARG A 89 6.66 7.25 -1.61
N CYS A 90 7.29 8.01 -2.49
CA CYS A 90 8.19 7.45 -3.50
C CYS A 90 9.61 7.17 -2.96
N CYS A 91 9.97 7.64 -1.76
CA CYS A 91 11.28 7.39 -1.16
C CYS A 91 11.55 5.90 -0.98
N ASN A 92 12.76 5.41 -1.26
CA ASN A 92 13.12 4.00 -1.11
C ASN A 92 13.05 3.46 0.33
N ARG A 93 12.98 4.36 1.32
CA ARG A 93 12.75 4.00 2.74
C ARG A 93 11.27 3.81 3.07
N ALA A 94 10.36 4.29 2.23
CA ALA A 94 8.94 4.05 2.42
C ALA A 94 8.63 2.57 2.24
N GLN A 95 7.65 2.08 3.01
CA GLN A 95 7.16 0.71 2.91
C GLN A 95 6.81 0.38 1.44
N TRP A 96 7.19 -0.80 0.98
CA TRP A 96 7.20 -1.11 -0.44
C TRP A 96 5.80 -1.05 -1.07
N GLU A 97 4.74 -1.41 -0.33
CA GLU A 97 3.35 -1.39 -0.78
C GLU A 97 2.91 0.04 -1.13
N ILE A 98 3.04 0.98 -0.19
CA ILE A 98 2.64 2.38 -0.44
C ILE A 98 3.54 3.06 -1.46
N ARG A 99 4.82 2.65 -1.51
CA ARG A 99 5.74 3.13 -2.53
C ARG A 99 5.27 2.70 -3.91
N GLU A 100 4.92 1.44 -4.11
CA GLU A 100 4.42 0.93 -5.38
C GLU A 100 3.14 1.66 -5.84
N VAL A 101 2.19 1.88 -4.92
CA VAL A 101 0.98 2.67 -5.19
C VAL A 101 1.33 4.10 -5.61
N ALA A 102 2.20 4.78 -4.86
CA ALA A 102 2.62 6.14 -5.17
C ALA A 102 3.38 6.24 -6.51
N MET A 103 4.20 5.25 -6.85
CA MET A 103 4.87 5.15 -8.15
C MET A 103 3.88 5.05 -9.30
N ASN A 104 2.85 4.21 -9.15
CA ASN A 104 1.82 4.04 -10.16
C ASN A 104 0.99 5.31 -10.33
N MET A 105 0.60 5.95 -9.23
CA MET A 105 -0.05 7.27 -9.25
C MET A 105 0.81 8.32 -9.96
N LEU A 106 2.11 8.40 -9.64
CA LEU A 106 3.05 9.33 -10.25
C LEU A 106 3.13 9.13 -11.78
N ARG A 107 3.17 7.87 -12.23
CA ARG A 107 3.19 7.53 -13.66
C ARG A 107 1.95 8.03 -14.39
N GLU A 108 0.76 7.83 -13.81
CA GLU A 108 -0.49 8.27 -14.43
C GLU A 108 -0.61 9.80 -14.47
N VAL A 109 -0.28 10.50 -13.39
CA VAL A 109 -0.39 11.98 -13.37
C VAL A 109 0.64 12.65 -14.27
N LYS A 110 1.83 12.05 -14.47
CA LYS A 110 2.84 12.56 -15.42
C LYS A 110 2.36 12.53 -16.86
N LYS A 111 1.50 11.58 -17.24
CA LYS A 111 0.89 11.55 -18.58
C LYS A 111 -0.08 12.71 -18.79
N ILE A 112 -0.77 13.13 -17.73
CA ILE A 112 -1.81 14.16 -17.78
C ILE A 112 -1.21 15.58 -17.66
N ALA A 113 -0.29 15.79 -16.72
CA ALA A 113 0.27 17.11 -16.43
C ALA A 113 1.81 17.04 -16.25
N PRO A 114 2.57 16.78 -17.34
CA PRO A 114 4.01 16.55 -17.27
C PRO A 114 4.80 17.72 -16.69
N THR A 115 4.42 18.97 -17.00
CA THR A 115 5.12 20.18 -16.52
C THR A 115 5.02 20.34 -15.01
N ILE A 116 3.87 20.02 -14.40
CA ILE A 116 3.67 20.14 -12.95
C ILE A 116 4.45 19.04 -12.22
N PHE A 117 4.46 17.83 -12.77
CA PHE A 117 5.02 16.65 -12.11
C PHE A 117 6.42 16.26 -12.62
N GLU A 118 7.08 17.09 -13.43
CA GLU A 118 8.39 16.82 -14.02
C GLU A 118 9.39 16.32 -12.97
N ASN A 119 9.52 17.10 -11.89
CA ASN A 119 10.44 16.85 -10.78
C ASN A 119 9.78 16.18 -9.56
N ALA A 120 8.59 15.60 -9.74
CA ALA A 120 7.89 14.94 -8.65
C ALA A 120 8.54 13.61 -8.26
N GLY A 121 8.59 13.35 -6.95
CA GLY A 121 9.23 12.18 -6.33
C GLY A 121 10.01 12.58 -5.07
N PRO A 122 10.89 11.73 -4.53
CA PRO A 122 11.57 12.00 -3.27
C PRO A 122 12.52 13.21 -3.38
N PRO A 123 12.89 13.83 -2.23
CA PRO A 123 13.74 15.03 -2.21
C PRO A 123 15.07 14.88 -2.98
N CYS A 124 15.63 13.67 -3.00
CA CYS A 124 16.90 13.38 -3.66
C CYS A 124 16.89 13.49 -5.20
N ILE A 125 15.73 13.74 -5.81
CA ILE A 125 15.63 14.10 -7.24
C ILE A 125 16.17 15.51 -7.50
N LEU A 126 15.98 16.43 -6.56
CA LEU A 126 16.32 17.85 -6.71
C LEU A 126 17.70 18.19 -6.14
N GLY A 127 18.31 17.29 -5.38
CA GLY A 127 19.57 17.54 -4.70
C GLY A 127 19.98 16.38 -3.79
N PRO A 128 20.92 16.62 -2.84
CA PRO A 128 21.31 15.59 -1.88
C PRO A 128 20.14 15.14 -1.01
N CYS A 129 20.22 13.91 -0.50
CA CYS A 129 19.20 13.35 0.36
C CYS A 129 19.09 14.16 1.67
N SER A 130 17.91 14.68 1.97
CA SER A 130 17.66 15.48 3.19
C SER A 130 17.74 14.69 4.49
N GLU A 131 17.77 13.36 4.40
CA GLU A 131 17.79 12.45 5.54
C GLU A 131 19.19 12.26 6.15
N GLY A 132 20.25 12.80 5.53
CA GLY A 132 21.62 12.74 6.05
C GLY A 132 22.08 11.31 6.31
N GLU A 133 22.44 11.00 7.56
CA GLU A 133 22.85 9.67 8.03
C GLU A 133 21.77 8.60 7.83
N LEU A 134 20.50 8.98 7.81
CA LEU A 134 19.37 8.09 7.56
C LEU A 134 19.10 7.91 6.05
N SER A 135 20.03 8.30 5.18
CA SER A 135 19.91 8.07 3.74
C SER A 135 19.90 6.57 3.43
N CYS A 136 19.06 6.16 2.48
CA CYS A 136 19.09 4.78 1.97
C CYS A 136 20.33 4.46 1.11
N GLY A 137 21.20 5.44 0.85
CA GLY A 137 22.37 5.29 -0.03
C GLY A 137 22.05 5.09 -1.51
N LYS A 138 20.76 5.05 -1.88
CA LYS A 138 20.26 4.77 -3.25
C LYS A 138 19.48 5.97 -3.77
N PRO A 139 20.16 7.04 -4.23
CA PRO A 139 19.48 8.25 -4.71
C PRO A 139 18.67 7.95 -5.98
N TRP A 140 17.58 8.68 -6.14
CA TRP A 140 16.75 8.61 -7.33
C TRP A 140 17.36 9.38 -8.49
N SER A 141 17.14 8.90 -9.72
CA SER A 141 17.51 9.60 -10.95
C SER A 141 16.25 9.93 -11.75
N LYS A 142 16.17 11.15 -12.30
CA LYS A 142 15.00 11.66 -13.06
C LYS A 142 14.52 10.71 -14.19
N ASN A 143 15.44 9.97 -14.79
CA ASN A 143 15.17 9.09 -15.94
C ASN A 143 14.89 7.62 -15.57
N LYS A 144 14.88 7.25 -14.27
CA LYS A 144 14.51 5.90 -13.85
C LYS A 144 13.06 5.92 -13.39
N GLU A 145 12.16 5.49 -14.29
CA GLU A 145 10.73 5.28 -13.97
C GLU A 145 10.51 4.25 -12.85
N LYS A 146 11.52 3.43 -12.57
CA LYS A 146 11.59 2.51 -11.45
C LYS A 146 12.56 3.11 -10.44
N GLY A 147 12.03 3.79 -9.41
CA GLY A 147 12.81 4.17 -8.24
C GLY A 147 13.66 2.98 -7.82
N VAL A 148 14.96 3.19 -7.67
CA VAL A 148 16.01 2.15 -7.65
C VAL A 148 15.50 0.86 -6.99
N ASN A 149 15.21 -0.15 -7.81
CA ASN A 149 14.97 -1.51 -7.34
C ASN A 149 16.26 -1.98 -6.68
N GLY A 150 16.28 -1.97 -5.35
CA GLY A 150 16.97 -2.98 -4.57
C GLY A 150 15.95 -4.04 -4.23
#